data_AF-A0A0B3AB04-F1
#
_entry.id   AF-A0A0B3AB04-F1
#
_cell.length_a   1.000
_cell.length_b   1.000
_cell.length_c   1.000
_cell.angle_alpha   90.00
_cell.angle_beta   90.00
_cell.angle_gamma   90.00
#
_symmetry.space_group_name_H-M   'P 1'
#
loop_
_entity.id
_entity.type
_entity.pdbx_description
1 polymer ?
#
loop_
_entity_poly.entity_id
_entity_poly.type
_entity_poly.pdbx_seq_one_letter_code
_entity_poly.pdbx_strand_id
1 'polypeptide(L)' 'MPRKTLIIPKAPLARLMEHAGAQRVGKDACVELSGFLIDYALAVAKKASEIAQHAGRKTVNAGDVKLAAK' A
#
# COMPACT_ATOMS: atom_id res chain seq x y z
N MET A 1 -15.14 11.44 18.48
CA MET A 1 -14.15 11.55 17.39
C MET A 1 -14.29 10.34 16.49
N PRO A 2 -14.50 10.49 15.18
CA PRO A 2 -14.54 9.34 14.27
C PRO A 2 -13.20 8.60 14.33
N ARG A 3 -13.23 7.27 14.41
CA ARG A 3 -12.00 6.48 14.30
C ARG A 3 -11.43 6.75 12.91
N LYS A 4 -10.21 7.30 12.83
CA LYS A 4 -9.45 7.39 11.58
C LYS A 4 -9.18 5.94 11.13
N THR A 5 -10.05 5.39 10.30
CA THR A 5 -9.88 4.05 9.73
C THR A 5 -8.70 4.10 8.78
N LEU A 6 -7.57 3.51 9.19
CA LEU A 6 -6.43 3.34 8.30
C LEU A 6 -6.79 2.28 7.26
N ILE A 7 -6.47 2.55 5.99
CA ILE A 7 -6.63 1.58 4.89
C ILE A 7 -5.82 0.31 5.19
N ILE A 8 -4.65 0.47 5.82
CA ILE A 8 -3.82 -0.63 6.32
C ILE A 8 -3.90 -0.67 7.85
N PRO A 9 -4.34 -1.79 8.46
CA PRO A 9 -4.37 -1.93 9.91
C PRO A 9 -2.98 -1.82 10.54
N LYS A 10 -2.90 -1.34 11.79
CA LYS A 10 -1.61 -1.15 12.49
C LYS A 10 -0.87 -2.46 12.79
N ALA A 11 -1.58 -3.54 13.13
CA ALA A 11 -0.96 -4.80 13.55
C ALA A 11 -0.11 -5.47 12.45
N PRO A 12 -0.57 -5.59 11.19
CA PRO A 12 0.27 -6.01 10.07
C PRO A 12 1.52 -5.15 9.88
N LEU A 13 1.41 -3.83 10.05
CA LEU A 13 2.55 -2.92 9.90
C LEU A 13 3.57 -3.10 11.02
N ALA A 14 3.11 -3.29 12.26
CA ALA A 14 3.99 -3.63 13.37
C ALA A 14 4.76 -4.93 13.10
N ARG A 15 4.07 -5.99 12.65
CA ARG A 15 4.72 -7.26 12.27
C ARG A 15 5.72 -7.08 11.13
N LEU A 16 5.39 -6.28 10.11
CA LEU A 16 6.32 -5.98 9.02
C LEU A 16 7.61 -5.32 9.54
N MET A 17 7.49 -4.37 10.46
CA MET A 17 8.64 -3.69 11.07
C MET A 17 9.42 -4.62 12.01
N GLU A 18 8.75 -5.50 12.75
CA GLU A 18 9.40 -6.54 13.57
C GLU A 18 10.20 -7.52 12.70
N HIS A 19 9.64 -7.96 11.57
CA HIS A 19 10.36 -8.77 10.59
C HIS A 19 11.53 -8.02 9.95
N ALA A 20 11.49 -6.69 9.89
CA ALA A 20 12.60 -5.85 9.47
C ALA A 20 13.65 -5.62 10.59
N GLY A 21 13.47 -6.21 11.78
CA GLY A 21 14.43 -6.15 12.89
C GLY A 21 14.08 -5.18 14.02
N ALA A 22 12.90 -4.52 13.97
CA ALA A 22 12.48 -3.66 15.07
C ALA A 22 12.12 -4.48 16.32
N GLN A 23 12.81 -4.24 17.45
CA GLN A 23 12.48 -4.91 18.72
C GLN A 23 11.17 -4.40 19.36
N ARG A 24 10.83 -3.13 19.10
CA ARG A 24 9.60 -2.47 19.59
C ARG A 24 9.10 -1.51 18.52
N VAL A 25 7.79 -1.48 18.31
CA VAL A 25 7.16 -0.61 17.32
C VAL A 25 6.18 0.34 17.98
N GLY A 26 6.37 1.65 17.77
CA GLY A 26 5.47 2.69 18.25
C GLY A 26 4.19 2.77 17.43
N LYS A 27 3.07 3.14 18.06
CA LYS A 27 1.77 3.30 17.38
C LYS A 27 1.81 4.35 16.28
N ASP A 28 2.63 5.39 16.43
CA ASP A 28 2.78 6.48 15.47
C ASP A 28 3.68 6.08 14.30
N ALA A 29 4.71 5.26 14.55
CA ALA A 29 5.52 4.66 13.48
C ALA A 29 4.67 3.82 12.51
N CYS A 30 3.68 3.06 13.03
CA CYS A 30 2.72 2.35 12.19
C CYS A 30 1.85 3.30 11.35
N VAL A 31 1.48 4.47 11.89
CA VAL A 31 0.67 5.46 11.15
C VAL A 31 1.50 6.07 10.03
N GLU A 32 2.74 6.43 10.32
CA GLU A 32 3.66 7.02 9.36
C GLU A 32 3.98 6.05 8.22
N LEU A 33 4.37 4.81 8.56
CA LEU A 33 4.62 3.76 7.56
C LEU A 33 3.37 3.46 6.72
N SER A 34 2.18 3.49 7.32
CA SER A 34 0.93 3.35 6.57
C SER A 34 0.77 4.44 5.53
N GLY A 35 1.12 5.69 5.85
CA GLY A 35 1.04 6.82 4.92
C GLY A 35 1.90 6.57 3.69
N PHE A 36 3.19 6.30 3.92
CA PHE A 36 4.13 5.99 2.84
C PHE A 36 3.70 4.82 1.95
N LEU A 37 3.20 3.74 2.56
CA LEU A 37 2.75 2.57 1.80
C LEU A 37 1.49 2.88 0.98
N ILE A 38 0.55 3.66 1.52
CA ILE A 38 -0.66 4.04 0.80
C ILE A 38 -0.32 4.95 -0.38
N ASP A 39 0.54 5.95 -0.19
CA ASP A 39 0.91 6.88 -1.25
C ASP A 39 1.60 6.15 -2.40
N TYR A 40 2.54 5.26 -2.10
CA TYR A 40 3.18 4.42 -3.11
C TYR A 40 2.18 3.47 -3.79
N ALA A 41 1.35 2.77 -3.02
CA ALA A 41 0.36 1.84 -3.56
C ALA A 41 -0.68 2.55 -4.45
N LEU A 42 -1.10 3.77 -4.11
CA LEU A 42 -2.00 4.58 -4.92
C LEU A 42 -1.36 4.98 -6.25
N ALA A 43 -0.10 5.39 -6.25
CA ALA A 43 0.63 5.71 -7.47
C ALA A 43 0.71 4.48 -8.41
N VAL A 44 1.07 3.32 -7.86
CA VAL A 44 1.13 2.06 -8.61
C VAL A 44 -0.27 1.66 -9.10
N ALA A 45 -1.30 1.74 -8.27
CA ALA A 45 -2.67 1.37 -8.63
C ALA A 45 -3.22 2.26 -9.75
N LYS A 46 -2.95 3.57 -9.71
CA LYS A 46 -3.35 4.50 -10.77
C LYS A 46 -2.69 4.13 -12.10
N LYS A 47 -1.37 3.95 -12.12
CA LYS A 47 -0.63 3.53 -13.32
C LYS A 47 -1.09 2.17 -13.84
N ALA A 48 -1.36 1.20 -12.95
CA ALA A 48 -1.89 -0.10 -13.34
C ALA A 48 -3.31 0.01 -13.96
N SER A 49 -4.16 0.88 -13.43
CA SER A 49 -5.47 1.17 -14.01
C SER A 49 -5.37 1.80 -15.40
N GLU A 50 -4.45 2.74 -15.60
CA GLU A 50 -4.19 3.35 -16.91
C GLU A 50 -3.70 2.30 -17.92
N ILE A 51 -2.78 1.43 -17.52
CA ILE A 51 -2.29 0.32 -18.36
C ILE A 51 -3.45 -0.60 -18.78
N ALA A 52 -4.31 -1.01 -17.83
CA ALA A 52 -5.45 -1.85 -18.13
C ALA A 52 -6.42 -1.15 -19.12
N GLN A 53 -6.68 0.14 -18.90
CA GLN A 53 -7.54 0.96 -19.76
C GLN A 53 -6.98 1.08 -21.18
N HIS A 54 -5.67 1.35 -21.34
CA HIS A 54 -5.03 1.40 -22.65
C HIS A 54 -5.05 0.06 -23.39
N ALA A 55 -5.06 -1.05 -22.64
CA ALA A 55 -5.25 -2.41 -23.18
C ALA A 55 -6.73 -2.76 -23.45
N GLY A 56 -7.67 -1.81 -23.32
CA GLY A 56 -9.10 -2.02 -23.53
C GLY A 56 -9.79 -2.85 -22.43
N ARG A 57 -9.11 -3.11 -21.31
CA ARG A 57 -9.64 -3.91 -20.20
C ARG A 57 -10.14 -2.99 -19.08
N LYS A 58 -11.24 -3.39 -18.43
CA LYS A 58 -11.75 -2.75 -17.21
C LYS A 58 -11.17 -3.37 -15.92
N THR A 59 -10.69 -4.60 -16.02
CA THR A 59 -10.10 -5.34 -14.89
C THR A 59 -8.59 -5.14 -14.90
N VAL A 60 -8.06 -4.63 -13.78
CA VAL A 60 -6.62 -4.57 -13.51
C VAL A 60 -6.13 -5.98 -13.15
N ASN A 61 -5.19 -6.49 -13.93
CA ASN A 61 -4.61 -7.81 -13.75
C ASN A 61 -3.20 -7.71 -13.14
N ALA A 62 -2.67 -8.84 -12.68
CA ALA A 62 -1.33 -8.91 -12.10
C ALA A 62 -0.21 -8.38 -13.02
N GLY A 63 -0.37 -8.52 -14.34
CA GLY A 63 0.58 -7.96 -15.32
C GLY A 63 0.63 -6.43 -15.30
N ASP A 64 -0.51 -5.78 -15.11
CA ASP A 64 -0.61 -4.31 -15.06
C ASP A 64 0.08 -3.77 -13.81
N VAL A 65 -0.15 -4.42 -12.66
CA VAL A 65 0.50 -4.06 -11.39
C VAL A 65 2.01 -4.27 -11.46
N LYS A 66 2.48 -5.40 -12.03
CA LYS A 66 3.92 -5.66 -12.20
C LYS A 66 4.58 -4.63 -13.12
N LEU A 67 3.91 -4.20 -14.18
CA LEU A 67 4.42 -3.17 -15.08
C LEU A 67 4.37 -1.78 -14.43
N ALA A 68 3.35 -1.50 -13.62
CA ALA A 68 3.21 -0.25 -12.91
C ALA A 68 4.26 -0.07 -11.80
N ALA A 69 4.58 -1.14 -11.08
CA ALA A 69 5.54 -1.15 -9.96
C ALA A 69 7.02 -1.17 -10.41
N LYS A 70 7.28 -1.37 -11.70
CA LYS A 70 8.58 -1.14 -12.33
C LYS A 70 8.73 0.32 -12.71
#